data_AF-A0A2X1PZV2-F1
#
_entry.id   AF-A0A2X1PZV2-F1
#
_cell.length_a   1.000
_cell.length_b   1.000
_cell.length_c   1.000
_cell.angle_alpha   90.00
_cell.angle_beta   90.00
_cell.angle_gamma   90.00
#
_symmetry.space_group_name_H-M   'P 1'
#
loop_
_entity.id
_entity.type
_entity.pdbx_description
1 polymer ?
#
loop_
_entity_poly.entity_id
_entity_poly.type
_entity_poly.pdbx_seq_one_letter_code
_entity_poly.pdbx_strand_id
1 'polypeptide(L)'
;MKIYKSFLISTASLFLFACSSFQNDDYAMNYKGQIGDPIMAIAMLSEQQHEWAGTPYVLGGVSRRGVDCSGFVQKTFLDRFNLRLPRSTTEQANYGKHVRKEDIQTGDLIFFKNWPRP
;
A
#
# COMPACT_ATOMS: atom_id res chain seq x y z
N MET A 1 -22.12 -52.73 27.07
CA MET A 1 -21.26 -52.20 25.97
C MET A 1 -21.94 -51.08 25.18
N LYS A 2 -22.40 -50.00 25.83
CA LYS A 2 -23.01 -48.83 25.13
C LYS A 2 -22.47 -47.47 25.61
N ILE A 3 -21.47 -47.45 26.50
CA ILE A 3 -20.95 -46.22 27.13
C ILE A 3 -19.72 -45.70 26.36
N TYR A 4 -18.94 -46.59 25.76
CA TYR A 4 -17.73 -46.24 24.99
C TYR A 4 -18.03 -45.55 23.65
N LYS A 5 -19.22 -45.77 23.07
CA LYS A 5 -19.65 -45.08 21.84
C LYS A 5 -19.95 -43.59 22.07
N SER A 6 -20.54 -43.22 23.21
CA SER A 6 -20.77 -41.80 23.53
C SER A 6 -19.48 -41.04 23.82
N PHE A 7 -18.47 -41.71 24.39
CA PHE A 7 -17.18 -41.09 24.66
C PHE A 7 -16.35 -40.87 23.39
N LEU A 8 -16.42 -41.81 22.44
CA LEU A 8 -15.68 -41.75 21.16
C LEU A 8 -16.24 -40.67 20.20
N ILE A 9 -17.53 -40.33 20.34
CA ILE A 9 -18.16 -39.24 19.56
C ILE A 9 -17.82 -37.87 20.15
N SER A 10 -17.69 -37.75 21.48
CA SER A 10 -17.33 -36.48 22.13
C SER A 10 -15.89 -36.05 21.86
N THR A 11 -14.96 -37.00 21.68
CA THR A 11 -13.56 -36.68 21.36
C THR A 11 -13.38 -36.23 19.91
N ALA A 12 -14.25 -36.65 18.99
CA ALA A 12 -14.19 -36.25 17.59
C ALA A 12 -14.60 -34.78 17.37
N SER A 13 -15.48 -34.23 18.22
CA SER A 13 -15.89 -32.82 18.15
C SER A 13 -14.81 -31.85 18.61
N LEU A 14 -13.89 -32.27 19.50
CA LEU A 14 -12.75 -31.44 19.92
C LEU A 14 -11.65 -31.32 18.86
N PHE A 15 -11.55 -32.25 17.91
CA PHE A 15 -10.57 -32.19 16.82
C PHE A 15 -11.03 -31.34 15.61
N LEU A 16 -12.33 -31.10 15.44
CA LEU A 16 -12.85 -30.31 14.31
C LEU A 16 -12.78 -28.77 14.54
N PHE A 17 -12.54 -28.30 15.76
CA PHE A 17 -12.28 -26.88 16.03
C PHE A 17 -10.82 -26.46 15.81
N ALA A 18 -9.90 -27.42 15.61
CA ALA A 18 -8.48 -27.11 15.41
C ALA A 18 -8.15 -26.62 13.98
N CYS A 19 -9.06 -26.81 13.01
CA CYS A 19 -8.85 -26.37 11.62
C CYS A 19 -9.28 -24.92 11.34
N SER A 20 -9.80 -24.21 12.34
CA SER A 20 -10.10 -22.77 12.25
C SER A 20 -9.01 -21.91 12.89
N SER A 21 -7.76 -22.39 12.89
CA SER A 21 -6.60 -21.52 13.08
C SER A 21 -6.34 -20.81 11.74
N PHE A 22 -7.25 -19.92 11.34
CA PHE A 22 -6.86 -18.84 10.44
C PHE A 22 -5.85 -18.05 11.25
N GLN A 23 -4.58 -18.25 10.93
CA GLN A 23 -3.56 -17.31 11.31
C GLN A 23 -3.98 -15.97 10.69
N ASN A 24 -4.73 -15.18 11.46
CA ASN A 24 -4.45 -13.76 11.53
C ASN A 24 -3.03 -13.67 12.12
N ASP A 25 -2.04 -14.13 11.35
CA ASP A 25 -0.72 -13.60 11.48
C ASP A 25 -0.96 -12.14 11.12
N ASP A 26 -1.05 -11.30 12.14
CA ASP A 26 -0.73 -9.89 12.03
C ASP A 26 0.72 -9.85 11.49
N TYR A 27 0.88 -10.11 10.19
CA TYR A 27 2.00 -9.64 9.38
C TYR A 27 1.88 -8.11 9.29
N ALA A 28 1.71 -7.44 10.43
CA ALA A 28 2.22 -6.12 10.63
C ALA A 28 3.74 -6.25 10.56
N MET A 29 4.26 -6.42 9.34
CA MET A 29 5.67 -6.27 9.04
C MET A 29 6.06 -4.92 9.62
N ASN A 30 6.87 -4.94 10.69
CA ASN A 30 7.55 -3.75 11.20
C ASN A 30 8.67 -3.38 10.22
N TYR A 31 8.30 -3.25 8.95
CA TYR A 31 9.15 -2.75 7.90
C TYR A 31 9.11 -1.24 8.01
N LYS A 32 10.20 -0.68 8.54
CA LYS A 32 10.43 0.77 8.57
C LYS A 32 10.63 1.20 7.11
N GLY A 33 9.53 1.51 6.40
CA GLY A 33 9.44 1.79 4.97
C GLY A 33 10.60 2.60 4.40
N GLN A 34 11.71 1.94 4.05
CA GLN A 34 12.81 2.55 3.34
C GLN A 34 12.59 2.29 1.85
N ILE A 35 12.55 3.36 1.05
CA ILE A 35 12.38 3.30 -0.41
C ILE A 35 13.55 2.58 -1.11
N GLY A 36 14.65 2.34 -0.40
CA GLY A 36 15.86 1.69 -0.94
C GLY A 36 15.75 0.18 -1.18
N ASP A 37 14.72 -0.51 -0.67
CA ASP A 37 14.47 -1.92 -1.02
C ASP A 37 13.47 -1.99 -2.19
N PRO A 38 13.90 -2.41 -3.39
CA PRO A 38 13.07 -2.39 -4.57
C PRO A 38 11.88 -3.36 -4.48
N ILE A 39 12.02 -4.50 -3.81
CA ILE A 39 10.92 -5.48 -3.70
C ILE A 39 9.83 -4.92 -2.81
N MET A 40 10.20 -4.38 -1.65
CA MET A 40 9.25 -3.78 -0.73
C MET A 40 8.65 -2.49 -1.30
N ALA A 41 9.43 -1.65 -1.97
CA ALA A 41 8.91 -0.45 -2.63
C ALA A 41 7.85 -0.80 -3.68
N ILE A 42 8.09 -1.82 -4.51
CA ILE A 42 7.09 -2.29 -5.49
C ILE A 42 5.82 -2.75 -4.77
N ALA A 43 5.94 -3.58 -3.72
CA ALA A 43 4.79 -4.09 -2.98
C ALA A 43 3.94 -2.97 -2.39
N MET A 44 4.56 -2.00 -1.70
CA MET A 44 3.85 -0.89 -1.06
C MET A 44 3.22 0.08 -2.07
N LEU A 45 3.91 0.36 -3.19
CA LEU A 45 3.35 1.18 -4.26
C LEU A 45 2.16 0.48 -4.94
N SER A 46 2.26 -0.83 -5.16
CA SER A 46 1.19 -1.64 -5.76
C SER A 46 -0.04 -1.72 -4.84
N GLU A 47 0.16 -1.93 -3.54
CA GLU A 47 -0.92 -1.92 -2.54
C GLU A 47 -1.65 -0.57 -2.54
N GLN A 48 -0.91 0.55 -2.47
CA GLN A 48 -1.50 1.88 -2.52
C GLN A 48 -2.30 2.10 -3.82
N GLN A 49 -1.73 1.71 -4.97
CA GLN A 49 -2.41 1.83 -6.26
C GLN A 49 -3.69 0.99 -6.30
N HIS A 50 -3.66 -0.23 -5.76
CA HIS A 50 -4.83 -1.09 -5.69
C HIS A 50 -5.93 -0.47 -4.82
N GLU A 51 -5.57 0.00 -3.63
CA GLU A 51 -6.55 0.63 -2.74
C GLU A 51 -7.18 1.87 -3.39
N TRP A 52 -6.39 2.73 -4.06
CA TRP A 52 -6.85 4.02 -4.62
C TRP A 52 -7.47 3.92 -6.00
N ALA A 53 -7.47 2.73 -6.59
CA ALA A 53 -8.14 2.46 -7.86
C ALA A 53 -9.60 2.94 -7.82
N GLY A 54 -10.02 3.64 -8.88
CA GLY A 54 -11.37 4.19 -9.01
C GLY A 54 -11.62 5.53 -8.30
N THR A 55 -10.66 6.07 -7.55
CA THR A 55 -10.80 7.43 -6.98
C THR A 55 -10.89 8.47 -8.11
N PRO A 56 -11.91 9.34 -8.14
CA PRO A 56 -12.03 10.37 -9.17
C PRO A 56 -10.87 11.37 -9.14
N TYR A 57 -10.48 11.88 -10.31
CA TYR A 57 -9.55 12.99 -10.39
C TYR A 57 -10.23 14.29 -9.97
N VAL A 58 -9.69 14.98 -8.96
CA VAL A 58 -10.17 16.31 -8.53
C VAL A 58 -8.97 17.17 -8.23
N LEU A 59 -8.80 18.27 -8.98
CA LEU A 59 -7.74 19.25 -8.73
C LEU A 59 -7.84 19.80 -7.30
N GLY A 60 -6.74 19.77 -6.56
CA GLY A 60 -6.71 20.13 -5.14
C GLY A 60 -7.08 18.97 -4.19
N GLY A 61 -7.65 17.88 -4.70
CA GLY A 61 -8.10 16.73 -3.90
C GLY A 61 -6.98 15.92 -3.25
N VAL A 62 -7.24 15.40 -2.05
CA VAL A 62 -6.31 14.57 -1.25
C VAL A 62 -7.02 13.41 -0.52
N SER A 63 -8.18 12.97 -1.03
CA SER A 63 -9.04 11.99 -0.35
C SER A 63 -9.65 10.98 -1.33
N ARG A 64 -10.29 9.94 -0.79
CA ARG A 64 -11.05 8.94 -1.58
C ARG A 64 -12.24 9.50 -2.35
N ARG A 65 -12.68 10.73 -2.05
CA ARG A 65 -13.73 11.43 -2.82
C ARG A 65 -13.19 12.17 -4.04
N GLY A 66 -11.87 12.30 -4.15
CA GLY A 66 -11.23 13.09 -5.19
C GLY A 66 -9.77 13.35 -4.86
N VAL A 67 -8.89 13.08 -5.81
CA VAL A 67 -7.44 13.26 -5.68
C VAL A 67 -6.83 13.78 -6.98
N ASP A 68 -5.82 14.64 -6.91
CA ASP A 68 -5.03 15.01 -8.09
C ASP A 68 -3.68 14.29 -8.13
N CYS A 69 -2.89 14.56 -9.17
CA CYS A 69 -1.62 13.88 -9.40
C CYS A 69 -0.64 14.05 -8.24
N SER A 70 -0.43 15.29 -7.79
CA SER A 70 0.51 15.61 -6.71
C SER A 70 -0.03 15.21 -5.34
N GLY A 71 -1.35 15.28 -5.13
CA GLY A 71 -2.03 14.82 -3.92
C GLY A 71 -1.96 13.30 -3.75
N PHE A 72 -2.09 12.54 -4.85
CA PHE A 72 -1.92 11.09 -4.82
C PHE A 72 -0.49 10.71 -4.45
N VAL A 73 0.51 11.32 -5.09
CA VAL A 73 1.92 11.13 -4.76
C VAL A 73 2.20 11.48 -3.30
N GLN A 74 1.71 12.61 -2.81
CA GLN A 74 1.87 13.01 -1.41
C GLN A 74 1.29 11.97 -0.45
N LYS A 75 0.09 11.46 -0.73
CA LYS A 75 -0.55 10.41 0.09
C LYS A 75 0.22 9.11 0.07
N THR A 76 0.60 8.63 -1.11
CA THR A 76 1.40 7.41 -1.26
C THR A 76 2.69 7.47 -0.45
N PHE A 77 3.44 8.57 -0.56
CA PHE A 77 4.73 8.70 0.12
C PHE A 77 4.58 8.89 1.63
N LEU A 78 3.54 9.59 2.07
CA LEU A 78 3.24 9.74 3.48
C LEU A 78 2.79 8.41 4.09
N ASP A 79 1.83 7.73 3.47
CA ASP A 79 1.18 6.57 4.05
C ASP A 79 2.09 5.32 4.01
N ARG A 80 2.89 5.15 2.95
CA ARG A 80 3.76 3.97 2.77
C ARG A 80 5.19 4.17 3.25
N PHE A 81 5.74 5.38 3.14
CA PHE A 81 7.16 5.62 3.41
C PHE A 81 7.40 6.66 4.50
N ASN A 82 6.33 7.21 5.10
CA ASN A 82 6.39 8.29 6.09
C ASN A 82 7.18 9.52 5.59
N LEU A 83 7.14 9.78 4.29
CA LEU A 83 7.79 10.92 3.64
C LEU A 83 6.78 12.00 3.30
N ARG A 84 7.04 13.20 3.82
CA ARG A 84 6.20 14.38 3.57
C ARG A 84 6.70 15.09 2.32
N LEU A 85 5.90 15.05 1.27
CA LEU A 85 6.15 15.79 0.04
C LEU A 85 5.36 17.11 0.01
N PRO A 86 5.88 18.15 -0.67
CA PRO A 86 5.15 19.37 -0.95
C PRO A 86 3.82 19.11 -1.68
N ARG A 87 2.91 20.09 -1.67
CA ARG A 87 1.57 19.89 -2.21
C ARG A 87 1.51 19.94 -3.72
N SER A 88 2.28 20.82 -4.38
CA SER A 88 2.17 21.02 -5.82
C SER A 88 3.17 20.20 -6.62
N THR A 89 2.82 19.85 -7.86
CA THR A 89 3.71 19.14 -8.79
C THR A 89 5.03 19.90 -9.01
N THR A 90 4.98 21.23 -9.10
CA THR A 90 6.17 22.08 -9.28
C THR A 90 7.09 22.03 -8.07
N GLU A 91 6.55 22.06 -6.86
CA GLU A 91 7.38 21.92 -5.65
C GLU A 91 7.94 20.51 -5.52
N GLN A 92 7.15 19.48 -5.80
CA GLN A 92 7.61 18.09 -5.77
C GLN A 92 8.76 17.84 -6.76
N ALA A 93 8.71 18.44 -7.96
CA ALA A 93 9.78 18.36 -8.95
C ALA A 93 11.11 18.98 -8.47
N ASN A 94 11.06 19.91 -7.52
CA ASN A 94 12.21 20.62 -6.99
C ASN A 94 12.64 20.16 -5.57
N TYR A 95 11.87 19.28 -4.92
CA TYR A 95 12.12 18.88 -3.53
C TYR A 95 13.30 17.90 -3.38
N GLY A 96 13.51 17.06 -4.40
CA GLY A 96 14.50 15.98 -4.39
C GLY A 96 15.74 16.27 -5.23
N LYS A 97 16.49 15.20 -5.50
CA LYS A 97 17.62 15.24 -6.44
C LYS A 97 17.15 14.86 -7.83
N HIS A 98 17.69 15.52 -8.85
CA HIS A 98 17.46 15.13 -10.23
C HIS A 98 18.11 13.76 -10.50
N VAL A 99 17.34 12.84 -11.07
CA VAL A 99 17.79 11.51 -11.49
C VAL A 99 17.87 11.49 -13.01
N ARG A 100 19.01 11.08 -13.56
CA ARG A 100 19.16 10.91 -15.00
C ARG A 100 18.32 9.73 -15.46
N LYS A 101 17.89 9.75 -16.72
CA LYS A 101 16.97 8.74 -17.27
C LYS A 101 17.53 7.32 -17.17
N GLU A 102 18.85 7.18 -17.28
CA GLU A 102 19.55 5.89 -17.23
C GLU A 102 19.66 5.32 -15.80
N ASP A 103 19.47 6.16 -14.79
CA ASP A 103 19.64 5.82 -13.37
C ASP A 103 18.30 5.70 -12.62
N ILE A 104 17.17 5.74 -13.33
CA ILE A 104 15.83 5.65 -12.74
C ILE A 104 15.67 4.34 -11.97
N GLN A 105 15.19 4.44 -10.74
CA GLN A 105 14.90 3.32 -9.86
C GLN A 105 13.43 3.34 -9.41
N THR A 106 12.99 2.21 -8.85
CA THR A 106 11.68 2.11 -8.20
C THR A 106 11.54 3.19 -7.13
N GLY A 107 10.44 3.95 -7.20
CA GLY A 107 10.15 5.02 -6.25
C GLY A 107 10.58 6.41 -6.72
N ASP A 108 11.30 6.54 -7.83
CA ASP A 108 11.55 7.84 -8.44
C ASP A 108 10.27 8.45 -9.02
N LEU A 109 10.16 9.78 -8.90
CA LEU A 109 9.03 10.54 -9.43
C LEU A 109 9.33 11.03 -10.85
N ILE A 110 8.44 10.69 -11.78
CA ILE A 110 8.52 11.13 -13.17
C ILE A 110 7.60 12.33 -13.37
N PHE A 111 8.16 13.42 -13.88
CA PHE A 111 7.42 14.66 -14.16
C PHE A 111 7.28 14.88 -15.66
N PHE A 112 6.05 15.15 -16.11
CA PHE A 112 5.72 15.35 -17.51
C PHE A 112 5.44 16.83 -17.80
N LYS A 113 5.91 17.32 -18.94
CA LYS A 113 5.70 18.70 -19.40
C LYS A 113 4.41 18.80 -20.22
N ASN A 114 3.27 18.40 -19.64
CA ASN A 114 2.02 18.31 -20.39
C ASN A 114 0.84 18.70 -19.49
N TRP A 115 0.31 19.90 -19.70
CA TRP A 115 -1.08 20.25 -19.36
C TRP A 115 -1.69 20.99 -20.55
N PRO A 116 -2.71 20.46 -21.24
CA PRO A 116 -3.50 21.28 -22.14
C PRO A 116 -4.27 22.26 -21.25
N ARG A 117 -3.92 23.55 -21.33
CA ARG A 117 -4.83 24.58 -20.81
C ARG A 117 -6.15 24.46 -21.58
N PRO A 118 -7.32 24.48 -20.91
CA PRO A 118 -8.58 24.67 -21.61
C PRO A 118 -8.58 25.99 -22.39
#